data_AF-A0A1Q3LYX9-F1
#
_entry.id   AF-A0A1Q3LYX9-F1
#
_cell.length_a   1.000
_cell.length_b   1.000
_cell.length_c   1.000
_cell.angle_alpha   90.00
_cell.angle_beta   90.00
_cell.angle_gamma   90.00
#
_symmetry.space_group_name_H-M   'P 1'
#
loop_
_entity.id
_entity.type
_entity.pdbx_description
1 polymer ?
#
loop_
_entity_poly.entity_id
_entity_poly.type
_entity_poly.pdbx_seq_one_letter_code
_entity_poly.pdbx_strand_id
1 'polypeptide(L)'
;MASCNCKDQIGTDGYTLWGGYWNQAYYPSRLNAYMPAQTTAMQIGVPVFRMLGSDPIYQYESGIGTGMSHVITLEPVYEKGGGDKSWVEWFLRSLSEEPCLSFAYAQAGQENSFTWKAIKPGLEMQVTIIDSLRRAGKVTVETLAESGTWFRDKFPVTPPTAVTAMHDYRNEEHKTVWYNSRFYRTNLYWEGPEFRFRDLHLFDEAYKSAYLDKAGTSTQCIYKTLPVLDGFSWSTEKDLAGIRIVQFDKSGKAAVVKSGAPAVKALPGNRLEVEWKDLRGNTFRFTFSEDHFDISCRPVSKGFKWALELHTAPGVVLPFRTIGQQQIEATADNFSYSLYCTKGHIEKGPQDKQYVFRLYPDNDILRIACTNGR
;
A
#
# COMPACT_ATOMS: atom_id res chain seq x y z
N MET A 1 -0.12 -13.37 22.94
CA MET A 1 0.03 -14.19 21.73
C MET A 1 -0.09 -13.30 20.51
N ALA A 2 0.75 -13.52 19.50
CA ALA A 2 0.71 -12.86 18.20
C ALA A 2 1.02 -13.90 17.11
N SER A 3 0.60 -13.60 15.89
CA SER A 3 0.90 -14.39 14.69
C SER A 3 1.80 -13.61 13.75
N CYS A 4 2.49 -14.32 12.86
CA CYS A 4 3.29 -13.72 11.79
C CYS A 4 2.82 -14.33 10.46
N ASN A 5 2.59 -13.51 9.43
CA ASN A 5 2.07 -13.97 8.15
C ASN A 5 2.84 -13.35 6.98
N CYS A 6 3.00 -14.13 5.89
CA CYS A 6 3.75 -13.78 4.68
C CYS A 6 3.30 -12.42 4.12
N LYS A 7 4.27 -11.62 3.64
CA LYS A 7 4.03 -10.38 2.89
C LYS A 7 3.18 -10.61 1.63
N ASP A 8 2.84 -9.52 0.95
CA ASP A 8 2.16 -9.63 -0.33
C ASP A 8 3.03 -10.35 -1.37
N GLN A 9 2.42 -11.32 -2.04
CA GLN A 9 3.06 -12.17 -3.06
C GLN A 9 2.01 -12.75 -4.00
N ILE A 10 2.37 -12.94 -5.27
CA ILE A 10 1.53 -13.55 -6.29
C ILE A 10 2.28 -14.76 -6.85
N GLY A 11 1.67 -15.94 -6.72
CA GLY A 11 2.19 -17.17 -7.32
C GLY A 11 3.45 -17.73 -6.67
N THR A 12 3.77 -17.37 -5.42
CA THR A 12 4.97 -17.82 -4.70
C THR A 12 4.63 -19.00 -3.79
N ASP A 13 5.33 -20.13 -3.94
CA ASP A 13 5.16 -21.35 -3.14
C ASP A 13 3.72 -21.91 -3.09
N GLY A 14 2.95 -21.68 -4.16
CA GLY A 14 1.53 -22.04 -4.23
C GLY A 14 0.59 -21.03 -3.58
N TYR A 15 1.09 -19.90 -3.09
CA TYR A 15 0.28 -18.86 -2.45
C TYR A 15 0.21 -17.58 -3.29
N THR A 16 -0.99 -17.00 -3.30
CA THR A 16 -1.23 -15.61 -3.68
C THR A 16 -1.85 -14.91 -2.49
N LEU A 17 -1.12 -13.98 -1.89
CA LEU A 17 -1.59 -13.06 -0.86
C LEU A 17 -1.47 -11.66 -1.46
N TRP A 18 -2.57 -11.08 -1.91
CA TRP A 18 -2.52 -9.78 -2.59
C TRP A 18 -3.62 -8.84 -2.14
N GLY A 19 -3.27 -7.60 -1.80
CA GLY A 19 -4.27 -6.60 -1.45
C GLY A 19 -4.47 -6.40 0.05
N GLY A 20 -3.90 -7.25 0.90
CA GLY A 20 -4.08 -7.21 2.36
C GLY A 20 -3.37 -6.05 3.06
N TYR A 21 -3.44 -6.01 4.40
CA TYR A 21 -2.71 -5.00 5.17
C TYR A 21 -1.20 -5.09 4.87
N TRP A 22 -0.59 -4.02 4.35
CA TRP A 22 0.65 -4.12 3.59
C TRP A 22 1.88 -4.48 4.46
N ASN A 23 2.13 -3.73 5.55
CA ASN A 23 3.24 -3.96 6.50
C ASN A 23 2.74 -3.81 7.95
N GLN A 24 3.63 -3.86 8.95
CA GLN A 24 3.34 -3.71 10.38
C GLN A 24 2.42 -4.81 10.93
N ALA A 25 1.42 -4.45 11.74
CA ALA A 25 0.56 -5.39 12.42
C ALA A 25 -0.90 -4.91 12.38
N TYR A 26 -1.80 -5.88 12.32
CA TYR A 26 -3.23 -5.65 12.36
C TYR A 26 -3.93 -6.74 13.16
N TYR A 27 -5.10 -6.42 13.65
CA TYR A 27 -6.02 -7.43 14.14
C TYR A 27 -6.89 -7.97 13.00
N PRO A 28 -6.85 -9.27 12.72
CA PRO A 28 -7.60 -9.85 11.61
C PRO A 28 -9.10 -9.94 11.88
N SER A 29 -9.90 -9.90 10.81
CA SER A 29 -11.33 -10.22 10.85
C SER A 29 -11.56 -11.70 11.17
N ARG A 30 -12.60 -11.97 11.97
CA ARG A 30 -13.10 -13.32 12.28
C ARG A 30 -13.57 -14.08 11.04
N LEU A 31 -13.95 -13.37 9.97
CA LEU A 31 -14.42 -13.99 8.72
C LEU A 31 -13.31 -14.13 7.67
N ASN A 32 -12.24 -13.35 7.79
CA ASN A 32 -11.15 -13.36 6.84
C ASN A 32 -9.85 -12.85 7.49
N ALA A 33 -8.97 -13.79 7.84
CA ALA A 33 -7.75 -13.46 8.57
C ALA A 33 -6.71 -12.67 7.76
N TYR A 34 -6.89 -12.52 6.44
CA TYR A 34 -5.98 -11.77 5.59
C TYR A 34 -6.26 -10.25 5.58
N MET A 35 -7.36 -9.82 6.19
CA MET A 35 -7.76 -8.41 6.26
C MET A 35 -8.06 -7.97 7.69
N PRO A 36 -7.91 -6.67 7.99
CA PRO A 36 -8.21 -6.15 9.31
C PRO A 36 -9.70 -6.23 9.63
N ALA A 37 -10.01 -6.44 10.90
CA ALA A 37 -11.34 -6.19 11.45
C ALA A 37 -11.58 -4.68 11.53
N GLN A 38 -12.78 -4.25 11.16
CA GLN A 38 -13.26 -2.89 11.31
C GLN A 38 -13.83 -2.65 12.71
N THR A 39 -14.30 -3.69 13.41
CA THR A 39 -14.88 -3.57 14.75
C THR A 39 -14.25 -4.54 15.76
N THR A 40 -14.29 -4.18 17.05
CA THR A 40 -13.81 -5.07 18.13
C THR A 40 -14.60 -6.39 18.19
N ALA A 41 -15.87 -6.38 17.79
CA ALA A 41 -16.72 -7.58 17.79
C ALA A 41 -16.31 -8.60 16.71
N MET A 42 -15.82 -8.11 15.57
CA MET A 42 -15.36 -8.93 14.45
C MET A 42 -13.84 -9.14 14.45
N GLN A 43 -13.15 -8.66 15.47
CA GLN A 43 -11.72 -8.79 15.65
C GLN A 43 -11.34 -10.10 16.34
N ILE A 44 -10.33 -10.79 15.80
CA ILE A 44 -9.59 -11.81 16.55
C ILE A 44 -8.53 -11.08 17.40
N GLY A 45 -8.53 -11.29 18.72
CA GLY A 45 -7.62 -10.63 19.67
C GLY A 45 -6.15 -11.05 19.61
N VAL A 46 -5.73 -11.68 18.52
CA VAL A 46 -4.34 -12.09 18.24
C VAL A 46 -3.86 -11.28 17.03
N PRO A 47 -3.00 -10.26 17.22
CA PRO A 47 -2.52 -9.46 16.10
C PRO A 47 -1.64 -10.30 15.17
N VAL A 48 -1.76 -10.03 13.87
CA VAL A 48 -0.91 -10.58 12.80
C VAL A 48 0.12 -9.53 12.45
N PHE A 49 1.41 -9.87 12.56
CA PHE A 49 2.52 -9.08 12.09
C PHE A 49 2.96 -9.55 10.70
N ARG A 50 3.37 -8.62 9.83
CA ARG A 50 3.83 -8.94 8.47
C ARG A 50 5.26 -9.47 8.49
N MET A 51 5.42 -10.69 8.01
CA MET A 51 6.69 -11.41 7.98
C MET A 51 7.65 -10.80 6.96
N LEU A 52 8.93 -10.77 7.32
CA LEU A 52 10.07 -10.31 6.53
C LEU A 52 9.87 -8.94 5.88
N GLY A 53 10.58 -7.93 6.40
CA GLY A 53 10.49 -6.57 5.88
C GLY A 53 10.65 -6.51 4.35
N SER A 54 9.59 -6.09 3.64
CA SER A 54 9.57 -5.97 2.19
C SER A 54 10.13 -4.63 1.73
N ASP A 55 10.81 -4.62 0.58
CA ASP A 55 11.26 -3.38 -0.05
C ASP A 55 10.07 -2.44 -0.33
N PRO A 56 9.98 -1.26 0.31
CA PRO A 56 8.85 -0.36 0.14
C PRO A 56 8.74 0.21 -1.28
N ILE A 57 9.86 0.31 -2.01
CA ILE A 57 9.96 0.92 -3.34
C ILE A 57 9.73 -0.16 -4.41
N TYR A 58 10.56 -1.20 -4.42
CA TYR A 58 10.71 -2.10 -5.57
C TYR A 58 9.89 -3.38 -5.49
N GLN A 59 9.50 -3.84 -4.29
CA GLN A 59 8.80 -5.12 -4.14
C GLN A 59 7.49 -5.15 -4.92
N TYR A 60 6.70 -4.07 -4.82
CA TYR A 60 5.33 -4.06 -5.35
C TYR A 60 5.26 -4.25 -6.86
N GLU A 61 6.21 -3.71 -7.61
CA GLU A 61 6.25 -3.79 -9.09
C GLU A 61 7.19 -4.90 -9.59
N SER A 62 7.80 -5.66 -8.68
CA SER A 62 8.76 -6.69 -9.04
C SER A 62 8.06 -7.90 -9.67
N GLY A 63 8.28 -8.11 -10.97
CA GLY A 63 7.65 -9.19 -11.74
C GLY A 63 6.37 -8.77 -12.48
N ILE A 64 6.08 -7.46 -12.59
CA ILE A 64 4.98 -6.96 -13.45
C ILE A 64 5.08 -7.57 -14.85
N GLY A 65 3.93 -7.97 -15.40
CA GLY A 65 3.84 -8.59 -16.72
C GLY A 65 4.17 -10.08 -16.77
N THR A 66 4.76 -10.65 -15.72
CA THR A 66 5.14 -12.08 -15.68
C THR A 66 4.07 -12.99 -15.05
N GLY A 67 3.07 -12.40 -14.40
CA GLY A 67 2.02 -13.14 -13.67
C GLY A 67 2.47 -13.68 -12.30
N MET A 68 3.70 -13.39 -11.87
CA MET A 68 4.27 -13.80 -10.59
C MET A 68 5.10 -12.65 -9.99
N SER A 69 5.00 -12.42 -8.69
CA SER A 69 5.85 -11.43 -8.02
C SER A 69 7.24 -12.02 -7.71
N HIS A 70 8.29 -11.23 -7.84
CA HIS A 70 9.59 -11.57 -7.25
C HIS A 70 9.63 -11.21 -5.75
N VAL A 71 10.72 -11.56 -5.07
CA VAL A 71 10.87 -11.36 -3.62
C VAL A 71 12.12 -10.52 -3.33
N ILE A 72 11.92 -9.31 -2.83
CA ILE A 72 12.92 -8.35 -2.37
C ILE A 72 12.58 -8.02 -0.91
N THR A 73 13.20 -8.75 0.01
CA THR A 73 12.85 -8.71 1.43
C THR A 73 14.06 -8.87 2.31
N LEU A 74 13.86 -8.69 3.62
CA LEU A 74 14.87 -8.90 4.66
C LEU A 74 15.26 -10.38 4.85
N GLU A 75 14.78 -11.33 4.04
CA GLU A 75 15.22 -12.72 4.12
C GLU A 75 16.73 -12.85 3.82
N PRO A 76 17.54 -13.42 4.72
CA PRO A 76 19.01 -13.45 4.63
C PRO A 76 19.60 -14.09 3.39
N VAL A 77 18.85 -14.99 2.76
CA VAL A 77 19.30 -15.80 1.63
C VAL A 77 19.31 -15.02 0.30
N TYR A 78 18.52 -13.95 0.19
CA TYR A 78 18.34 -13.26 -1.08
C TYR A 78 19.43 -12.22 -1.33
N GLU A 79 20.26 -12.47 -2.34
CA GLU A 79 21.35 -11.57 -2.75
C GLU A 79 20.87 -10.18 -3.18
N LYS A 80 19.61 -10.05 -3.62
CA LYS A 80 18.98 -8.77 -3.98
C LYS A 80 17.93 -8.41 -2.93
N GLY A 81 18.38 -8.25 -1.68
CA GLY A 81 17.54 -8.07 -0.50
C GLY A 81 18.33 -8.28 0.79
N GLY A 82 17.85 -9.14 1.69
CA GLY A 82 18.42 -9.37 3.02
C GLY A 82 19.84 -9.94 3.05
N GLY A 83 20.34 -10.46 1.93
CA GLY A 83 21.74 -10.85 1.76
C GLY A 83 22.66 -9.69 1.33
N ASP A 84 22.11 -8.55 0.89
CA ASP A 84 22.85 -7.36 0.47
C ASP A 84 22.97 -6.36 1.61
N LYS A 85 24.20 -6.10 2.04
CA LYS A 85 24.49 -5.18 3.13
C LYS A 85 23.99 -3.75 2.85
N SER A 86 24.21 -3.23 1.64
CA SER A 86 23.82 -1.86 1.28
C SER A 86 22.30 -1.70 1.31
N TRP A 87 21.59 -2.71 0.81
CA TRP A 87 20.14 -2.75 0.88
C TRP A 87 19.64 -2.83 2.33
N VAL A 88 20.21 -3.70 3.16
CA VAL A 88 19.83 -3.84 4.58
C VAL A 88 20.08 -2.55 5.36
N GLU A 89 21.23 -1.90 5.16
CA GLU A 89 21.55 -0.62 5.80
C GLU A 89 20.59 0.49 5.38
N TRP A 90 20.21 0.54 4.10
CA TRP A 90 19.19 1.45 3.61
C TRP A 90 17.82 1.15 4.21
N PHE A 91 17.36 -0.10 4.13
CA PHE A 91 16.03 -0.51 4.59
C PHE A 91 15.84 -0.21 6.08
N LEU A 92 16.82 -0.57 6.92
CA LEU A 92 16.74 -0.31 8.36
C LEU A 92 16.89 1.17 8.70
N ARG A 93 17.61 1.95 7.89
CA ARG A 93 17.65 3.42 8.03
C ARG A 93 16.29 4.03 7.70
N SER A 94 15.68 3.68 6.56
CA SER A 94 14.35 4.15 6.21
C SER A 94 13.32 3.78 7.27
N LEU A 95 13.38 2.56 7.82
CA LEU A 95 12.52 2.12 8.91
C LEU A 95 12.65 2.96 10.19
N SER A 96 13.87 3.37 10.55
CA SER A 96 14.15 3.99 11.86
C SER A 96 14.21 5.52 11.84
N GLU A 97 14.39 6.14 10.67
CA GLU A 97 14.63 7.58 10.56
C GLU A 97 13.57 8.32 9.75
N GLU A 98 12.81 7.64 8.89
CA GLU A 98 11.83 8.31 8.03
C GLU A 98 10.45 8.46 8.71
N PRO A 99 9.61 9.40 8.22
CA PRO A 99 8.29 9.61 8.79
C PRO A 99 7.45 8.33 8.83
N CYS A 100 6.99 7.94 10.02
CA CYS A 100 6.05 6.85 10.21
C CYS A 100 4.76 7.35 10.87
N LEU A 101 3.69 6.55 10.74
CA LEU A 101 2.45 6.75 11.49
C LEU A 101 2.26 5.58 12.44
N SER A 102 1.97 5.88 13.71
CA SER A 102 1.79 4.95 14.83
C SER A 102 3.05 4.17 15.24
N PHE A 103 3.66 3.41 14.33
CA PHE A 103 4.92 2.70 14.54
C PHE A 103 5.53 2.19 13.22
N ALA A 104 6.85 2.03 13.23
CA ALA A 104 7.59 1.29 12.21
C ALA A 104 7.87 -0.13 12.70
N TYR A 105 7.87 -1.10 11.78
CA TYR A 105 8.12 -2.51 12.10
C TYR A 105 8.75 -3.23 10.91
N ALA A 106 9.69 -4.12 11.22
CA ALA A 106 10.15 -5.16 10.31
C ALA A 106 10.47 -6.43 11.12
N GLN A 107 10.24 -7.58 10.51
CA GLN A 107 10.72 -8.85 11.04
C GLN A 107 12.02 -9.23 10.33
N ALA A 108 13.08 -9.44 11.09
CA ALA A 108 14.35 -10.01 10.62
C ALA A 108 14.40 -11.50 11.02
N GLY A 109 14.83 -12.35 10.10
CA GLY A 109 14.86 -13.80 10.30
C GLY A 109 14.67 -14.55 8.99
N GLN A 110 14.29 -15.82 9.08
CA GLN A 110 14.25 -16.73 7.93
C GLN A 110 12.86 -17.37 7.83
N GLU A 111 12.21 -17.24 6.67
CA GLU A 111 10.88 -17.82 6.38
C GLU A 111 11.01 -19.26 5.91
N ASN A 112 11.79 -19.47 4.83
CA ASN A 112 11.94 -20.77 4.19
C ASN A 112 13.00 -21.67 4.85
N SER A 113 12.89 -22.98 4.59
CA SER A 113 13.79 -24.02 5.11
C SER A 113 15.15 -24.07 4.37
N PHE A 114 15.83 -22.95 4.21
CA PHE A 114 17.17 -22.90 3.61
C PHE A 114 18.24 -23.41 4.58
N THR A 115 19.33 -23.94 4.03
CA THR A 115 20.45 -24.45 4.84
C THR A 115 21.19 -23.33 5.57
N TRP A 116 21.79 -23.67 6.72
CA TRP A 116 22.64 -22.72 7.48
C TRP A 116 23.72 -22.08 6.61
N LYS A 117 24.37 -22.85 5.73
CA LYS A 117 25.41 -22.35 4.81
C LYS A 117 24.91 -21.20 3.95
N ALA A 118 23.65 -21.26 3.50
CA ALA A 118 23.05 -20.24 2.63
C ALA A 118 22.64 -18.98 3.42
N ILE A 119 22.05 -19.15 4.61
CA ILE A 119 21.51 -18.02 5.38
C ILE A 119 22.55 -17.32 6.26
N LYS A 120 23.61 -18.02 6.66
CA LYS A 120 24.61 -17.53 7.63
C LYS A 120 25.17 -16.15 7.27
N PRO A 121 25.66 -15.89 6.04
CA PRO A 121 26.30 -14.62 5.73
C PRO A 121 25.35 -13.42 5.88
N GLY A 122 24.13 -13.53 5.35
CA GLY A 122 23.10 -12.49 5.45
C GLY A 122 22.63 -12.30 6.89
N LEU A 123 22.43 -13.39 7.64
CA LEU A 123 21.90 -13.33 8.99
C LEU A 123 22.90 -12.71 9.97
N GLU A 124 24.18 -13.11 9.93
CA GLU A 124 25.23 -12.52 10.78
C GLU A 124 25.40 -11.02 10.49
N MET A 125 25.34 -10.63 9.21
CA MET A 125 25.38 -9.22 8.78
C MET A 125 24.18 -8.43 9.34
N GLN A 126 22.96 -8.94 9.15
CA GLN A 126 21.74 -8.28 9.65
C GLN A 126 21.75 -8.12 11.16
N VAL A 127 22.09 -9.17 11.91
CA VAL A 127 22.17 -9.13 13.38
C VAL A 127 23.16 -8.06 13.84
N THR A 128 24.32 -7.95 13.18
CA THR A 128 25.33 -6.94 13.51
C THR A 128 24.80 -5.51 13.32
N ILE A 129 24.11 -5.24 12.21
CA ILE A 129 23.55 -3.91 11.92
C ILE A 129 22.42 -3.58 12.89
N ILE A 130 21.49 -4.53 13.11
CA ILE A 130 20.36 -4.36 14.03
C ILE A 130 20.85 -4.09 15.46
N ASP A 131 21.85 -4.83 15.93
CA ASP A 131 22.41 -4.64 17.27
C ASP A 131 23.13 -3.28 17.42
N SER A 132 23.74 -2.77 16.35
CA SER A 132 24.27 -1.40 16.29
C SER A 132 23.17 -0.35 16.46
N LEU A 133 22.07 -0.48 15.70
CA LEU A 133 20.90 0.41 15.81
C LEU A 133 20.25 0.34 17.19
N ARG A 134 20.16 -0.86 17.78
CA ARG A 134 19.66 -1.08 19.13
C ARG A 134 20.53 -0.38 20.18
N ARG A 135 21.86 -0.53 20.10
CA ARG A 135 22.80 0.16 20.99
C ARG A 135 22.74 1.68 20.84
N ALA A 136 22.44 2.18 19.65
CA ALA A 136 22.22 3.59 19.38
C ALA A 136 20.82 4.10 19.81
N GLY A 137 19.95 3.23 20.35
CA GLY A 137 18.58 3.59 20.76
C GLY A 137 17.63 3.88 19.60
N LYS A 138 17.98 3.52 18.37
CA LYS A 138 17.16 3.77 17.17
C LYS A 138 16.06 2.73 16.96
N VAL A 139 16.25 1.52 17.47
CA VAL A 139 15.28 0.42 17.38
C VAL A 139 15.20 -0.34 18.70
N THR A 140 14.04 -0.97 18.93
CA THR A 140 13.87 -1.97 19.97
C THR A 140 13.86 -3.35 19.31
N VAL A 141 14.57 -4.32 19.89
CA VAL A 141 14.59 -5.70 19.41
C VAL A 141 13.78 -6.54 20.38
N GLU A 142 12.74 -7.18 19.87
CA GLU A 142 11.75 -7.93 20.65
C GLU A 142 11.48 -9.27 19.99
N THR A 143 11.08 -10.25 20.80
CA THR A 143 10.39 -11.44 20.31
C THR A 143 9.00 -11.06 19.79
N LEU A 144 8.45 -11.86 18.87
CA LEU A 144 7.09 -11.66 18.38
C LEU A 144 6.04 -11.64 19.52
N ALA A 145 6.27 -12.40 20.59
CA ALA A 145 5.38 -12.45 21.74
C ALA A 145 5.36 -11.13 22.53
N GLU A 146 6.52 -10.49 22.69
CA GLU A 146 6.68 -9.18 23.34
C GLU A 146 5.99 -8.09 22.51
N SER A 147 6.33 -8.00 21.21
CA SER A 147 5.67 -7.04 20.30
C SER A 147 4.16 -7.25 20.24
N GLY A 148 3.73 -8.51 20.27
CA GLY A 148 2.32 -8.87 20.35
C GLY A 148 1.64 -8.36 21.61
N THR A 149 2.31 -8.39 22.76
CA THR A 149 1.77 -7.86 24.02
C THR A 149 1.74 -6.34 24.00
N TRP A 150 2.83 -5.71 23.61
CA TRP A 150 2.90 -4.26 23.40
C TRP A 150 1.77 -3.74 22.49
N PHE A 151 1.53 -4.40 21.35
CA PHE A 151 0.49 -3.98 20.41
C PHE A 151 -0.92 -4.07 21.02
N ARG A 152 -1.20 -5.13 21.80
CA ARG A 152 -2.48 -5.29 22.49
C ARG A 152 -2.72 -4.28 23.59
N ASP A 153 -1.68 -3.93 24.33
CA ASP A 153 -1.77 -2.96 25.41
C ASP A 153 -1.97 -1.54 24.86
N LYS A 154 -1.42 -1.26 23.67
CA LYS A 154 -1.43 0.07 23.05
C LYS A 154 -2.64 0.34 22.15
N PHE A 155 -3.14 -0.68 21.45
CA PHE A 155 -4.13 -0.50 20.40
C PHE A 155 -5.36 -1.39 20.61
N PRO A 156 -6.56 -0.82 20.89
CA PRO A 156 -7.78 -1.59 21.05
C PRO A 156 -8.31 -2.16 19.71
N VAL A 157 -8.02 -1.48 18.61
CA VAL A 157 -8.33 -1.87 17.22
C VAL A 157 -7.10 -1.60 16.35
N THR A 158 -7.09 -2.12 15.13
CA THR A 158 -5.97 -1.91 14.19
C THR A 158 -5.78 -0.41 13.94
N PRO A 159 -4.64 0.19 14.29
CA PRO A 159 -4.43 1.61 14.09
C PRO A 159 -4.11 1.91 12.61
N PRO A 160 -4.34 3.15 12.15
CA PRO A 160 -3.69 3.64 10.95
C PRO A 160 -2.16 3.58 11.07
N THR A 161 -1.48 3.13 10.02
CA THR A 161 -0.01 3.06 9.94
C THR A 161 0.48 3.58 8.60
N ALA A 162 1.76 3.94 8.55
CA ALA A 162 2.41 4.35 7.32
C ALA A 162 3.85 3.89 7.28
N VAL A 163 4.33 3.55 6.07
CA VAL A 163 5.73 3.28 5.77
C VAL A 163 6.16 4.17 4.63
N THR A 164 7.32 4.79 4.80
CA THR A 164 7.88 5.72 3.84
C THR A 164 9.28 5.28 3.41
N ALA A 165 9.61 5.60 2.16
CA ALA A 165 10.97 5.56 1.64
C ALA A 165 11.17 6.84 0.81
N MET A 166 11.86 7.83 1.36
CA MET A 166 12.11 9.15 0.77
C MET A 166 13.48 9.22 0.10
N HIS A 167 14.31 8.21 0.34
CA HIS A 167 15.60 8.01 -0.29
C HIS A 167 15.62 6.63 -0.92
N ASP A 168 16.23 6.52 -2.09
CA ASP A 168 16.36 5.27 -2.82
C ASP A 168 17.82 4.78 -2.80
N TYR A 169 18.02 3.51 -2.42
CA TYR A 169 19.33 2.88 -2.36
C TYR A 169 19.99 2.71 -3.73
N ARG A 170 19.21 2.69 -4.83
CA ARG A 170 19.72 2.61 -6.20
C ARG A 170 20.05 3.99 -6.79
N ASN A 171 19.70 5.07 -6.10
CA ASN A 171 19.83 6.45 -6.59
C ASN A 171 19.07 6.71 -7.91
N GLU A 172 17.94 6.02 -8.12
CA GLU A 172 17.00 6.23 -9.23
C GLU A 172 15.93 7.29 -8.88
N GLU A 173 16.10 7.97 -7.73
CA GLU A 173 15.24 9.03 -7.21
C GLU A 173 13.81 8.59 -6.87
N HIS A 174 13.58 7.28 -6.73
CA HIS A 174 12.27 6.73 -6.38
C HIS A 174 11.88 7.07 -4.93
N LYS A 175 10.58 7.32 -4.71
CA LYS A 175 10.03 7.58 -3.37
C LYS A 175 8.68 6.93 -3.22
N THR A 176 8.30 6.60 -1.99
CA THR A 176 7.01 5.98 -1.75
C THR A 176 6.42 6.29 -0.38
N VAL A 177 5.08 6.28 -0.32
CA VAL A 177 4.31 6.36 0.91
C VAL A 177 3.24 5.28 0.86
N TRP A 178 3.37 4.27 1.72
CA TRP A 178 2.31 3.31 2.02
C TRP A 178 1.50 3.83 3.19
N TYR A 179 0.18 3.84 3.04
CA TYR A 179 -0.76 4.10 4.12
C TYR A 179 -1.69 2.89 4.28
N ASN A 180 -1.91 2.48 5.52
CA ASN A 180 -2.87 1.43 5.86
C ASN A 180 -3.77 1.89 7.00
N SER A 181 -5.03 1.47 6.97
CA SER A 181 -5.97 1.52 8.08
C SER A 181 -6.76 0.22 8.14
N ARG A 182 -7.71 0.11 9.08
CA ARG A 182 -8.64 -1.03 9.10
C ARG A 182 -9.70 -0.99 7.98
N PHE A 183 -9.74 0.07 7.17
CA PHE A 183 -10.72 0.24 6.08
C PHE A 183 -10.09 0.18 4.70
N TYR A 184 -8.83 0.56 4.55
CA TYR A 184 -8.16 0.53 3.26
C TYR A 184 -6.65 0.54 3.37
N ARG A 185 -5.99 0.26 2.26
CA ARG A 185 -4.59 0.59 2.02
C ARG A 185 -4.46 1.40 0.75
N THR A 186 -3.39 2.18 0.64
CA THR A 186 -3.02 2.82 -0.60
C THR A 186 -1.52 3.07 -0.67
N ASN A 187 -1.00 3.17 -1.89
CA ASN A 187 0.38 3.53 -2.13
C ASN A 187 0.52 4.69 -3.09
N LEU A 188 1.34 5.66 -2.68
CA LEU A 188 1.79 6.77 -3.48
C LEU A 188 3.23 6.50 -3.90
N TYR A 189 3.53 6.73 -5.17
CA TYR A 189 4.81 6.39 -5.76
C TYR A 189 5.31 7.50 -6.68
N TRP A 190 6.61 7.79 -6.56
CA TRP A 190 7.32 8.76 -7.36
C TRP A 190 8.50 8.12 -8.09
N GLU A 191 8.65 8.43 -9.37
CA GLU A 191 9.81 8.11 -10.20
C GLU A 191 10.33 9.43 -10.79
N GLY A 192 11.29 10.04 -10.11
CA GLY A 192 11.68 11.43 -10.38
C GLY A 192 10.46 12.37 -10.34
N PRO A 193 10.10 13.05 -11.46
CA PRO A 193 8.94 13.94 -11.52
C PRO A 193 7.60 13.22 -11.80
N GLU A 194 7.60 11.92 -12.06
CA GLU A 194 6.38 11.15 -12.27
C GLU A 194 5.75 10.78 -10.93
N PHE A 195 4.43 10.93 -10.82
CA PHE A 195 3.66 10.55 -9.65
C PHE A 195 2.47 9.69 -10.05
N ARG A 196 2.22 8.61 -9.30
CA ARG A 196 0.96 7.86 -9.36
C ARG A 196 0.60 7.30 -7.98
N PHE A 197 -0.69 7.14 -7.71
CA PHE A 197 -1.09 6.02 -6.88
C PHE A 197 -0.87 4.75 -7.70
N ARG A 198 -0.24 3.74 -7.12
CA ARG A 198 -0.08 2.41 -7.76
C ARG A 198 -0.87 1.30 -7.06
N ASP A 199 -1.47 1.58 -5.92
CA ASP A 199 -2.31 0.64 -5.17
C ASP A 199 -3.43 1.39 -4.41
N LEU A 200 -4.64 0.83 -4.42
CA LEU A 200 -5.75 1.22 -3.54
C LEU A 200 -6.68 0.01 -3.38
N HIS A 201 -6.75 -0.54 -2.17
CA HIS A 201 -7.64 -1.64 -1.83
C HIS A 201 -8.50 -1.27 -0.63
N LEU A 202 -9.78 -1.66 -0.66
CA LEU A 202 -10.70 -1.55 0.46
C LEU A 202 -10.72 -2.84 1.28
N PHE A 203 -11.04 -2.69 2.56
CA PHE A 203 -11.29 -3.77 3.51
C PHE A 203 -12.74 -3.70 4.00
N ASP A 204 -13.39 -4.86 4.04
CA ASP A 204 -14.73 -5.02 4.58
C ASP A 204 -14.75 -6.31 5.39
N GLU A 205 -15.00 -6.20 6.69
CA GLU A 205 -14.93 -7.34 7.61
C GLU A 205 -16.00 -8.41 7.34
N ALA A 206 -17.03 -8.10 6.53
CA ALA A 206 -18.01 -9.04 6.03
C ALA A 206 -17.52 -9.85 4.81
N TYR A 207 -16.39 -9.50 4.21
CA TYR A 207 -15.81 -10.25 3.09
C TYR A 207 -15.18 -11.56 3.57
N LYS A 208 -15.94 -12.63 3.43
CA LYS A 208 -15.61 -13.96 3.93
C LYS A 208 -14.47 -14.62 3.13
N SER A 209 -13.50 -15.20 3.83
CA SER A 209 -12.44 -16.00 3.20
C SER A 209 -13.03 -17.25 2.54
N ALA A 210 -12.50 -17.60 1.36
CA ALA A 210 -12.83 -18.86 0.68
C ALA A 210 -12.53 -20.10 1.54
N TYR A 211 -11.64 -19.97 2.52
CA TYR A 211 -11.17 -21.05 3.40
C TYR A 211 -11.83 -21.04 4.78
N LEU A 212 -12.85 -20.20 5.03
CA LEU A 212 -13.44 -20.10 6.38
C LEU A 212 -14.21 -21.37 6.78
N ASP A 213 -15.08 -21.87 5.90
CA ASP A 213 -15.97 -22.99 6.22
C ASP A 213 -15.54 -24.32 5.55
N LYS A 214 -14.58 -24.26 4.63
CA LYS A 214 -14.21 -25.40 3.78
C LYS A 214 -12.70 -25.45 3.61
N ALA A 215 -12.15 -26.66 3.69
CA ALA A 215 -10.76 -26.90 3.34
C ALA A 215 -10.53 -26.63 1.86
N GLY A 216 -9.40 -26.02 1.52
CA GLY A 216 -8.95 -25.91 0.14
C GLY A 216 -8.66 -27.31 -0.44
N THR A 217 -9.04 -27.53 -1.69
CA THR A 217 -8.77 -28.80 -2.42
C THR A 217 -7.69 -28.65 -3.49
N SER A 218 -7.14 -27.44 -3.66
CA SER A 218 -6.07 -27.13 -4.59
C SER A 218 -4.72 -27.08 -3.86
N THR A 219 -3.64 -27.25 -4.63
CA THR A 219 -2.27 -26.94 -4.19
C THR A 219 -1.99 -25.44 -4.15
N GLN A 220 -2.96 -24.62 -4.55
CA GLN A 220 -2.89 -23.17 -4.53
C GLN A 220 -3.82 -22.58 -3.49
N CYS A 221 -3.34 -21.56 -2.75
CA CYS A 221 -4.16 -20.75 -1.86
C CYS A 221 -4.18 -19.29 -2.30
N ILE A 222 -5.38 -18.71 -2.43
CA ILE A 222 -5.59 -17.35 -2.93
C ILE A 222 -6.31 -16.52 -1.87
N TYR A 223 -5.60 -15.55 -1.33
CA TYR A 223 -6.08 -14.54 -0.39
C TYR A 223 -6.03 -13.18 -1.08
N LYS A 224 -7.20 -12.58 -1.28
CA LYS A 224 -7.34 -11.27 -1.92
C LYS A 224 -8.24 -10.36 -1.10
N THR A 225 -8.18 -9.07 -1.38
CA THR A 225 -9.10 -8.05 -0.85
C THR A 225 -9.84 -7.36 -1.99
N LEU A 226 -10.33 -6.13 -1.78
CA LEU A 226 -11.27 -5.46 -2.69
C LEU A 226 -10.54 -4.34 -3.48
N PRO A 227 -10.00 -4.61 -4.67
CA PRO A 227 -9.20 -3.63 -5.41
C PRO A 227 -10.06 -2.50 -5.99
N VAL A 228 -9.60 -1.27 -5.81
CA VAL A 228 -10.04 -0.08 -6.58
C VAL A 228 -8.93 0.33 -7.54
N LEU A 229 -7.68 0.09 -7.17
CA LEU A 229 -6.51 0.11 -8.03
C LEU A 229 -5.59 -1.05 -7.65
N ASP A 230 -5.35 -1.94 -8.61
CA ASP A 230 -4.30 -2.98 -8.53
C ASP A 230 -3.26 -2.71 -9.63
N GLY A 231 -2.29 -1.85 -9.33
CA GLY A 231 -1.25 -1.46 -10.28
C GLY A 231 -0.34 -2.62 -10.71
N PHE A 232 -0.24 -3.71 -9.97
CA PHE A 232 0.52 -4.87 -10.43
C PHE A 232 -0.26 -5.66 -11.48
N SER A 233 -1.49 -6.07 -11.15
CA SER A 233 -2.29 -6.95 -12.00
C SER A 233 -2.90 -6.24 -13.21
N TRP A 234 -3.00 -4.90 -13.18
CA TRP A 234 -3.61 -4.11 -14.25
C TRP A 234 -2.57 -3.46 -15.18
N SER A 235 -1.30 -3.82 -15.01
CA SER A 235 -0.18 -3.33 -15.82
C SER A 235 0.37 -4.40 -16.77
N THR A 236 1.09 -3.93 -17.78
CA THR A 236 2.10 -4.72 -18.50
C THR A 236 3.48 -4.15 -18.21
N GLU A 237 4.55 -4.82 -18.65
CA GLU A 237 5.92 -4.29 -18.53
C GLU A 237 6.10 -2.89 -19.13
N LYS A 238 5.29 -2.52 -20.12
CA LYS A 238 5.41 -1.27 -20.88
C LYS A 238 4.31 -0.26 -20.59
N ASP A 239 3.26 -0.67 -19.90
CA ASP A 239 2.07 0.14 -19.68
C ASP A 239 1.58 -0.03 -18.25
N LEU A 240 1.86 0.98 -17.42
CA LEU A 240 1.68 0.91 -15.97
C LEU A 240 0.35 1.54 -15.56
N ALA A 241 -0.53 0.71 -15.02
CA ALA A 241 -1.74 1.13 -14.35
C ALA A 241 -1.44 2.02 -13.15
N GLY A 242 -2.34 2.96 -12.91
CA GLY A 242 -2.22 3.87 -11.80
C GLY A 242 -3.18 5.04 -11.89
N ILE A 243 -3.40 5.68 -10.75
CA ILE A 243 -4.16 6.92 -10.68
C ILE A 243 -3.18 8.09 -10.68
N ARG A 244 -3.26 8.93 -11.70
CA ARG A 244 -2.38 10.10 -11.89
C ARG A 244 -3.16 11.38 -11.70
N ILE A 245 -2.48 12.46 -11.31
CA ILE A 245 -3.07 13.80 -11.38
C ILE A 245 -2.93 14.29 -12.82
N VAL A 246 -4.04 14.66 -13.43
CA VAL A 246 -4.07 15.31 -14.75
C VAL A 246 -4.55 16.74 -14.62
N GLN A 247 -4.00 17.61 -15.45
CA GLN A 247 -4.43 18.99 -15.64
C GLN A 247 -5.01 19.15 -17.05
N PHE A 248 -5.85 20.16 -17.23
CA PHE A 248 -6.53 20.42 -18.50
C PHE A 248 -6.07 21.73 -19.13
N ASP A 249 -5.78 21.70 -20.43
CA ASP A 249 -5.55 22.92 -21.20
C ASP A 249 -6.88 23.60 -21.59
N LYS A 250 -6.81 24.73 -22.29
CA LYS A 250 -7.98 25.50 -22.73
C LYS A 250 -8.89 24.71 -23.70
N SER A 251 -8.34 23.70 -24.39
CA SER A 251 -9.10 22.82 -25.29
C SER A 251 -9.75 21.64 -24.56
N GLY A 252 -9.46 21.46 -23.28
CA GLY A 252 -9.92 20.31 -22.49
C GLY A 252 -9.04 19.07 -22.63
N LYS A 253 -7.88 19.18 -23.30
CA LYS A 253 -6.92 18.08 -23.41
C LYS A 253 -6.22 17.89 -22.07
N ALA A 254 -6.16 16.63 -21.61
CA ALA A 254 -5.49 16.25 -20.37
C ALA A 254 -3.98 16.07 -20.57
N ALA A 255 -3.21 16.46 -19.57
CA ALA A 255 -1.79 16.16 -19.45
C ALA A 255 -1.47 15.80 -17.99
N VAL A 256 -0.60 14.81 -17.79
CA VAL A 256 -0.16 14.41 -16.44
C VAL A 256 0.61 15.55 -15.78
N VAL A 257 0.29 15.81 -14.50
CA VAL A 257 1.02 16.77 -13.66
C VAL A 257 2.33 16.16 -13.20
N LYS A 258 3.43 16.90 -13.36
CA LYS A 258 4.76 16.51 -12.90
C LYS A 258 5.01 17.03 -11.49
N SER A 259 5.36 16.14 -10.58
CA SER A 259 5.57 16.44 -9.16
C SER A 259 7.01 16.91 -8.87
N GLY A 260 7.16 17.74 -7.86
CA GLY A 260 8.41 17.88 -7.11
C GLY A 260 8.50 16.84 -5.99
N ALA A 261 9.53 17.00 -5.14
CA ALA A 261 9.75 16.08 -4.02
C ALA A 261 8.62 16.17 -2.96
N PRO A 262 8.14 15.02 -2.46
CA PRO A 262 7.15 14.98 -1.38
C PRO A 262 7.78 15.27 -0.01
N ALA A 263 7.00 15.90 0.85
CA ALA A 263 7.20 15.96 2.28
C ALA A 263 6.08 15.18 2.98
N VAL A 264 6.43 14.39 3.99
CA VAL A 264 5.48 13.55 4.73
C VAL A 264 5.48 13.94 6.20
N LYS A 265 4.29 14.04 6.79
CA LYS A 265 4.10 14.42 8.18
C LYS A 265 2.96 13.65 8.83
N ALA A 266 3.21 13.07 10.01
CA ALA A 266 2.14 12.59 10.88
C ALA A 266 1.41 13.78 11.53
N LEU A 267 0.08 13.74 11.48
CA LEU A 267 -0.80 14.74 12.06
C LEU A 267 -1.53 14.17 13.28
N PRO A 268 -2.05 15.04 14.19
CA PRO A 268 -2.93 14.60 15.26
C PRO A 268 -4.15 13.81 14.76
N GLY A 269 -4.60 12.85 15.58
CA GLY A 269 -5.74 12.00 15.27
C GLY A 269 -5.42 10.85 14.30
N ASN A 270 -4.19 10.32 14.33
CA ASN A 270 -3.73 9.20 13.47
C ASN A 270 -3.91 9.48 11.97
N ARG A 271 -3.61 10.72 11.55
CA ARG A 271 -3.68 11.14 10.15
C ARG A 271 -2.29 11.30 9.56
N LEU A 272 -2.16 11.08 8.25
CA LEU A 272 -0.93 11.32 7.51
C LEU A 272 -1.15 12.43 6.49
N GLU A 273 -0.24 13.38 6.43
CA GLU A 273 -0.18 14.39 5.38
C GLU A 273 0.99 14.11 4.44
N VAL A 274 0.73 14.20 3.14
CA VAL A 274 1.77 14.24 2.11
C VAL A 274 1.55 15.50 1.28
N GLU A 275 2.57 16.33 1.16
CA GLU A 275 2.51 17.58 0.39
C GLU A 275 3.66 17.66 -0.60
N TRP A 276 3.39 18.16 -1.80
CA TRP A 276 4.40 18.51 -2.78
C TRP A 276 3.95 19.67 -3.67
N LYS A 277 4.91 20.30 -4.35
CA LYS A 277 4.63 21.30 -5.39
C LYS A 277 4.87 20.70 -6.75
N ASP A 278 3.98 20.96 -7.71
CA ASP A 278 4.24 20.60 -9.10
C ASP A 278 5.31 21.52 -9.72
N LEU A 279 5.77 21.19 -10.93
CA LEU A 279 6.77 22.01 -11.64
C LEU A 279 6.27 23.42 -12.04
N ARG A 280 4.97 23.71 -11.86
CA ARG A 280 4.36 25.02 -12.10
C ARG A 280 4.13 25.80 -10.80
N GLY A 281 4.47 25.22 -9.65
CA GLY A 281 4.32 25.82 -8.32
C GLY A 281 2.98 25.57 -7.62
N ASN A 282 2.03 24.85 -8.24
CA ASN A 282 0.78 24.46 -7.59
C ASN A 282 1.10 23.51 -6.42
N THR A 283 0.48 23.72 -5.27
CA THR A 283 0.72 22.88 -4.08
C THR A 283 -0.37 21.82 -3.97
N PHE A 284 -0.01 20.54 -4.10
CA PHE A 284 -0.90 19.42 -3.86
C PHE A 284 -0.70 18.87 -2.46
N ARG A 285 -1.81 18.66 -1.75
CA ARG A 285 -1.82 18.10 -0.40
C ARG A 285 -2.78 16.93 -0.31
N PHE A 286 -2.28 15.83 0.21
CA PHE A 286 -2.99 14.60 0.46
C PHE A 286 -3.10 14.42 1.97
N THR A 287 -4.30 14.12 2.47
CA THR A 287 -4.51 13.83 3.88
C THR A 287 -5.23 12.50 4.01
N PHE A 288 -4.55 11.52 4.60
CA PHE A 288 -5.07 10.18 4.84
C PHE A 288 -5.60 10.07 6.27
N SER A 289 -6.86 9.69 6.39
CA SER A 289 -7.57 9.43 7.63
C SER A 289 -7.98 7.96 7.67
N GLU A 290 -8.45 7.48 8.84
CA GLU A 290 -8.74 6.06 9.01
C GLU A 290 -9.73 5.51 7.96
N ASP A 291 -10.75 6.28 7.58
CA ASP A 291 -11.90 5.86 6.77
C ASP A 291 -12.02 6.61 5.43
N HIS A 292 -11.15 7.57 5.13
CA HIS A 292 -11.17 8.36 3.90
C HIS A 292 -9.81 9.01 3.63
N PHE A 293 -9.64 9.52 2.40
CA PHE A 293 -8.58 10.47 2.10
C PHE A 293 -9.09 11.71 1.36
N ASP A 294 -8.42 12.82 1.62
CA ASP A 294 -8.63 14.10 0.96
C ASP A 294 -7.45 14.43 0.06
N ILE A 295 -7.74 15.04 -1.10
CA ILE A 295 -6.73 15.64 -1.96
C ILE A 295 -7.17 17.07 -2.26
N SER A 296 -6.29 18.02 -2.02
CA SER A 296 -6.52 19.42 -2.34
C SER A 296 -5.38 20.00 -3.16
N CYS A 297 -5.70 20.98 -3.98
CA CYS A 297 -4.72 21.78 -4.69
C CYS A 297 -4.86 23.25 -4.29
N ARG A 298 -3.74 23.90 -3.96
CA ARG A 298 -3.65 25.36 -3.93
C ARG A 298 -2.97 25.82 -5.21
N PRO A 299 -3.75 26.23 -6.24
CA PRO A 299 -3.17 26.60 -7.52
C PRO A 299 -2.50 27.97 -7.47
N VAL A 300 -1.48 28.17 -8.31
CA VAL A 300 -0.81 29.48 -8.48
C VAL A 300 -1.64 30.45 -9.31
N SER A 301 -2.47 29.95 -10.22
CA SER A 301 -3.33 30.77 -11.09
C SER A 301 -4.78 30.34 -10.98
N LYS A 302 -5.69 31.32 -11.02
CA LYS A 302 -7.14 31.06 -11.06
C LYS A 302 -7.51 30.21 -12.28
N GLY A 303 -8.47 29.30 -12.10
CA GLY A 303 -8.99 28.45 -13.16
C GLY A 303 -8.11 27.25 -13.53
N PHE A 304 -7.11 26.91 -12.69
CA PHE A 304 -6.44 25.62 -12.78
C PHE A 304 -7.46 24.50 -12.59
N LYS A 305 -7.60 23.63 -13.58
CA LYS A 305 -8.48 22.46 -13.53
C LYS A 305 -7.63 21.21 -13.47
N TRP A 306 -7.93 20.34 -12.53
CA TRP A 306 -7.26 19.06 -12.36
C TRP A 306 -8.26 17.96 -11.99
N ALA A 307 -7.84 16.71 -12.18
CA ALA A 307 -8.57 15.52 -11.76
C ALA A 307 -7.59 14.41 -11.39
N LEU A 308 -8.06 13.41 -10.65
CA LEU A 308 -7.41 12.10 -10.65
C LEU A 308 -7.91 11.31 -11.85
N GLU A 309 -7.02 10.63 -12.57
CA GLU A 309 -7.34 9.80 -13.73
C GLU A 309 -6.81 8.38 -13.52
N LEU A 310 -7.70 7.38 -13.52
CA LEU A 310 -7.31 5.97 -13.53
C LEU A 310 -7.00 5.53 -14.97
N HIS A 311 -5.77 5.11 -15.18
CA HIS A 311 -5.33 4.41 -16.39
C HIS A 311 -4.99 2.95 -16.07
N THR A 312 -5.24 2.05 -17.03
CA THR A 312 -4.89 0.63 -16.95
C THR A 312 -4.43 0.13 -18.32
N ALA A 313 -3.64 -0.95 -18.33
CA ALA A 313 -3.27 -1.59 -19.58
C ALA A 313 -4.51 -2.11 -20.34
N PRO A 314 -4.46 -2.22 -21.68
CA PRO A 314 -5.55 -2.74 -22.48
C PRO A 314 -5.90 -4.20 -22.13
N GLY A 315 -7.18 -4.56 -22.21
CA GLY A 315 -7.64 -5.94 -22.04
C GLY A 315 -7.75 -6.44 -20.59
N VAL A 316 -7.44 -5.59 -19.60
CA VAL A 316 -7.62 -5.92 -18.18
C VAL A 316 -9.10 -6.02 -17.84
N VAL A 317 -9.48 -7.09 -17.14
CA VAL A 317 -10.83 -7.25 -16.57
C VAL A 317 -10.89 -6.50 -15.25
N LEU A 318 -11.65 -5.41 -15.22
CA LEU A 318 -11.81 -4.57 -14.03
C LEU A 318 -13.03 -5.01 -13.20
N PRO A 319 -13.00 -4.81 -11.87
CA PRO A 319 -14.10 -5.24 -10.99
C PRO A 319 -15.33 -4.32 -11.09
N PHE A 320 -15.24 -3.19 -11.80
CA PHE A 320 -16.27 -2.15 -11.84
C PHE A 320 -17.52 -2.60 -12.61
N ARG A 321 -18.67 -2.53 -11.94
CA ARG A 321 -20.00 -2.78 -12.52
C ARG A 321 -20.62 -1.50 -13.04
N THR A 322 -20.65 -0.48 -12.17
CA THR A 322 -21.28 0.81 -12.45
C THR A 322 -20.34 1.92 -12.01
N ILE A 323 -20.15 2.93 -12.86
CA ILE A 323 -19.40 4.15 -12.52
C ILE A 323 -20.42 5.29 -12.63
N GLY A 324 -20.99 5.67 -11.48
CA GLY A 324 -21.92 6.79 -11.33
C GLY A 324 -21.18 8.07 -10.90
N GLN A 325 -21.91 9.18 -10.74
CA GLN A 325 -21.30 10.48 -10.44
C GLN A 325 -20.69 10.62 -9.04
N GLN A 326 -21.09 9.80 -8.08
CA GLN A 326 -20.59 9.84 -6.70
C GLN A 326 -20.11 8.48 -6.19
N GLN A 327 -20.27 7.42 -6.99
CA GLN A 327 -20.02 6.04 -6.55
C GLN A 327 -19.48 5.20 -7.70
N ILE A 328 -18.49 4.36 -7.38
CA ILE A 328 -18.04 3.28 -8.23
C ILE A 328 -18.45 1.98 -7.55
N GLU A 329 -19.37 1.24 -8.16
CA GLU A 329 -19.79 -0.09 -7.73
C GLU A 329 -18.88 -1.14 -8.36
N ALA A 330 -18.45 -2.11 -7.56
CA ALA A 330 -17.55 -3.17 -7.97
C ALA A 330 -17.94 -4.53 -7.38
N THR A 331 -17.41 -5.60 -7.96
CA THR A 331 -17.59 -6.96 -7.46
C THR A 331 -16.28 -7.74 -7.52
N ALA A 332 -15.94 -8.42 -6.43
CA ALA A 332 -14.82 -9.37 -6.34
C ALA A 332 -15.32 -10.65 -5.66
N ASP A 333 -15.10 -11.82 -6.26
CA ASP A 333 -15.50 -13.13 -5.72
C ASP A 333 -16.95 -13.18 -5.20
N ASN A 334 -17.88 -12.63 -5.99
CA ASN A 334 -19.32 -12.47 -5.68
C ASN A 334 -19.64 -11.56 -4.48
N PHE A 335 -18.67 -10.81 -3.98
CA PHE A 335 -18.87 -9.78 -2.97
C PHE A 335 -18.94 -8.40 -3.62
N SER A 336 -20.04 -7.69 -3.38
CA SER A 336 -20.22 -6.32 -3.87
C SER A 336 -19.58 -5.31 -2.93
N TYR A 337 -18.89 -4.34 -3.50
CA TYR A 337 -18.29 -3.24 -2.77
C TYR A 337 -18.35 -1.93 -3.57
N SER A 338 -18.07 -0.81 -2.91
CA SER A 338 -18.16 0.52 -3.52
C SER A 338 -17.15 1.50 -2.97
N LEU A 339 -16.65 2.36 -3.85
CA LEU A 339 -15.89 3.55 -3.52
C LEU A 339 -16.81 4.77 -3.67
N TYR A 340 -16.79 5.68 -2.70
CA TYR A 340 -17.65 6.87 -2.71
C TYR A 340 -16.82 8.15 -2.84
N CYS A 341 -17.16 8.99 -3.81
CA CYS A 341 -16.69 10.37 -3.91
C CYS A 341 -17.66 11.26 -3.15
N THR A 342 -17.32 11.62 -1.92
CA THR A 342 -18.19 12.41 -1.02
C THR A 342 -18.00 13.92 -1.17
N LYS A 343 -16.91 14.34 -1.84
CA LYS A 343 -16.72 15.71 -2.29
C LYS A 343 -16.00 15.70 -3.64
N GLY A 344 -16.59 16.36 -4.63
CA GLY A 344 -16.23 16.22 -6.03
C GLY A 344 -17.24 15.37 -6.80
N HIS A 345 -16.85 14.87 -7.97
CA HIS A 345 -17.67 13.94 -8.75
C HIS A 345 -16.79 13.01 -9.60
N ILE A 346 -17.39 11.94 -10.08
CA ILE A 346 -16.76 10.92 -10.90
C ILE A 346 -17.31 11.02 -12.33
N GLU A 347 -16.43 10.92 -13.30
CA GLU A 347 -16.76 10.83 -14.72
C GLU A 347 -16.23 9.49 -15.26
N LYS A 348 -17.12 8.69 -15.84
CA LYS A 348 -16.73 7.47 -16.53
C LYS A 348 -15.95 7.83 -17.80
N GLY A 349 -14.83 7.16 -18.02
CA GLY A 349 -14.08 7.27 -19.27
C GLY A 349 -14.90 6.73 -20.45
N PRO A 350 -14.88 7.42 -21.60
CA PRO A 350 -15.56 6.94 -22.79
C PRO A 350 -14.84 5.71 -23.35
N GLN A 351 -15.57 4.89 -24.09
CA GLN A 351 -15.16 3.55 -24.52
C GLN A 351 -13.93 3.55 -25.46
N ASP A 352 -13.60 4.71 -26.03
CA ASP A 352 -12.53 4.97 -27.00
C ASP A 352 -11.31 5.69 -26.40
N LYS A 353 -11.34 6.07 -25.10
CA LYS A 353 -10.22 6.78 -24.45
C LYS A 353 -9.33 5.84 -23.62
N GLN A 354 -8.11 6.32 -23.39
CA GLN A 354 -7.06 5.65 -22.64
C GLN A 354 -7.22 5.69 -21.10
N TYR A 355 -8.39 6.03 -20.56
CA TYR A 355 -8.62 6.06 -19.11
C TYR A 355 -9.98 5.47 -18.73
N VAL A 356 -10.06 4.92 -17.52
CA VAL A 356 -11.24 4.21 -17.02
C VAL A 356 -12.27 5.17 -16.40
N PHE A 357 -11.80 6.07 -15.53
CA PHE A 357 -12.61 7.14 -14.94
C PHE A 357 -11.73 8.31 -14.52
N ARG A 358 -12.37 9.45 -14.26
CA ARG A 358 -11.77 10.61 -13.60
C ARG A 358 -12.54 11.00 -12.34
N LEU A 359 -11.82 11.44 -11.32
CA LEU A 359 -12.36 12.03 -10.10
C LEU A 359 -12.03 13.53 -10.12
N TYR A 360 -13.04 14.35 -10.31
CA TYR A 360 -12.90 15.80 -10.34
C TYR A 360 -13.17 16.39 -8.94
N PRO A 361 -12.32 17.31 -8.47
CA PRO A 361 -12.53 17.99 -7.20
C PRO A 361 -13.71 18.96 -7.28
N ASP A 362 -14.34 19.21 -6.13
CA ASP A 362 -15.25 20.34 -5.93
C ASP A 362 -14.54 21.41 -5.09
N ASN A 363 -14.49 22.65 -5.61
CA ASN A 363 -13.75 23.76 -5.00
C ASN A 363 -12.30 23.37 -4.63
N ASP A 364 -11.58 22.76 -5.59
CA ASP A 364 -10.20 22.26 -5.46
C ASP A 364 -9.97 21.22 -4.36
N ILE A 365 -11.04 20.59 -3.86
CA ILE A 365 -10.97 19.53 -2.86
C ILE A 365 -11.71 18.30 -3.38
N LEU A 366 -11.03 17.16 -3.35
CA LEU A 366 -11.60 15.84 -3.61
C LEU A 366 -11.58 15.04 -2.30
N ARG A 367 -12.71 14.41 -1.95
CA ARG A 367 -12.80 13.49 -0.81
C ARG A 367 -13.31 12.14 -1.25
N ILE A 368 -12.54 11.11 -0.95
CA ILE A 368 -12.87 9.72 -1.25
C ILE A 368 -13.07 8.97 0.06
N ALA A 369 -14.29 8.50 0.30
CA ALA A 369 -14.58 7.62 1.43
C ALA A 369 -14.18 6.19 1.08
N CYS A 370 -13.44 5.57 1.99
CA CYS A 370 -12.86 4.24 1.87
C CYS A 370 -13.57 3.20 2.77
N THR A 371 -14.75 3.55 3.27
CA THR A 371 -15.69 2.62 3.90
C THR A 371 -16.61 2.04 2.84
N ASN A 372 -16.86 0.73 2.86
CA ASN A 372 -17.73 0.05 1.88
C ASN A 372 -19.24 0.39 2.02
N GLY A 373 -19.59 1.55 2.57
CA GLY A 373 -20.97 2.04 2.70
C GLY A 373 -21.91 1.13 3.50
N ARG A 374 -21.36 0.25 4.33
CA ARG A 374 -22.09 -0.68 5.22
C ARG A 374 -21.85 -0.34 6.67
#